data_AF-K6U1N4-F1
#
_entry.id   AF-K6U1N4-F1
#
_cell.length_a   1.000
_cell.length_b   1.000
_cell.length_c   1.000
_cell.angle_alpha   90.00
_cell.angle_beta   90.00
_cell.angle_gamma   90.00
#
_symmetry.space_group_name_H-M   'P 1'
#
loop_
_entity.id
_entity.type
_entity.pdbx_description
1 polymer ?
#
loop_
_entity_poly.entity_id
_entity_poly.type
_entity_poly.pdbx_seq_one_letter_code
_entity_poly.pdbx_strand_id
1 'polypeptide(L)'
;TLRICKVFWALDASLADKRHFPSIDWLQSYSLYVDSVEDWWETTVGADWRATRDEAMALLQKESELQEIVQLVGPDALPDRERITLESTRMIREDFLQQNAYHEVDTYCSPTKQYQLLKTIIIFQEKATAALERGASAADLTDLPVKEDIGRMKFIPEDEFDAQIKEIQDKIVKQTSEV
;
A
#
# COMPACT_ATOMS: atom_id res chain seq x y z
N THR A 1 6.86 27.32 -13.19
CA THR A 1 7.10 26.74 -11.85
C THR A 1 7.75 25.36 -11.94
N LEU A 2 7.18 24.40 -12.69
CA LEU A 2 7.75 23.04 -12.88
C LEU A 2 9.19 22.99 -13.43
N ARG A 3 9.61 23.99 -14.22
CA ARG A 3 10.97 24.06 -14.78
C ARG A 3 12.09 24.20 -13.73
N ILE A 4 11.75 24.62 -12.51
CA ILE A 4 12.71 24.92 -11.44
C ILE A 4 12.47 24.03 -10.21
N CYS A 5 11.20 23.71 -9.92
CA CYS A 5 10.84 22.85 -8.80
C CYS A 5 11.24 21.39 -9.07
N LYS A 6 11.84 20.73 -8.05
CA LYS A 6 12.24 19.32 -8.10
C LYS A 6 11.18 18.35 -7.57
N VAL A 7 10.05 18.87 -7.11
CA VAL A 7 8.91 18.09 -6.58
C VAL A 7 7.64 18.69 -7.14
N PHE A 8 6.72 17.81 -7.53
CA PHE A 8 5.39 18.16 -7.98
C PHE A 8 4.37 17.23 -7.33
N TRP A 9 3.42 17.82 -6.61
CA TRP A 9 2.24 17.14 -6.11
C TRP A 9 1.04 17.55 -6.96
N ALA A 10 0.63 16.65 -7.85
CA ALA A 10 -0.53 16.83 -8.69
C ALA A 10 -1.79 16.58 -7.86
N LEU A 11 -2.55 17.64 -7.57
CA LEU A 11 -3.86 17.46 -6.93
C LEU A 11 -4.90 17.07 -7.98
N ASP A 12 -5.71 16.06 -7.67
CA ASP A 12 -6.72 15.50 -8.56
C ASP A 12 -8.13 15.65 -7.97
N ALA A 13 -9.04 16.23 -8.76
CA ALA A 13 -10.41 16.47 -8.35
C ALA A 13 -11.23 15.19 -8.24
N SER A 14 -10.97 14.18 -9.07
CA SER A 14 -11.68 12.90 -9.04
C SER A 14 -11.35 12.11 -7.76
N LEU A 15 -10.11 12.21 -7.25
CA LEU A 15 -9.74 11.68 -5.94
C LEU A 15 -10.47 12.41 -4.82
N ALA A 16 -10.55 13.73 -4.88
CA ALA A 16 -11.29 14.53 -3.89
C ALA A 16 -12.79 14.19 -3.87
N ASP A 17 -13.42 14.01 -5.05
CA ASP A 17 -14.82 13.62 -5.18
C ASP A 17 -15.09 12.23 -4.59
N LYS A 18 -14.12 11.31 -4.69
CA LYS A 18 -14.13 9.98 -4.04
C LYS A 18 -13.77 10.03 -2.56
N ARG A 19 -13.56 11.22 -1.98
CA ARG A 19 -13.10 11.45 -0.60
C ARG A 19 -11.75 10.80 -0.28
N HIS A 20 -10.89 10.63 -1.28
CA HIS A 20 -9.52 10.21 -1.10
C HIS A 20 -8.67 11.43 -0.73
N PHE A 21 -8.26 11.52 0.54
CA PHE A 21 -7.45 12.62 1.05
C PHE A 21 -6.14 12.12 1.66
N PRO A 22 -5.01 12.84 1.47
CA PRO A 22 -4.85 13.97 0.55
C PRO A 22 -5.06 13.54 -0.92
N SER A 23 -5.65 14.42 -1.73
CA SER A 23 -6.06 14.11 -3.11
C SER A 23 -4.92 14.26 -4.11
N ILE A 24 -3.78 13.64 -3.80
CA ILE A 24 -2.56 13.68 -4.62
C ILE A 24 -2.60 12.49 -5.57
N ASP A 25 -2.52 12.75 -6.87
CA ASP A 25 -2.36 11.73 -7.90
C ASP A 25 -0.94 11.15 -7.83
N TRP A 26 -0.84 9.90 -7.42
CA TRP A 26 0.43 9.20 -7.21
C TRP A 26 1.16 8.83 -8.51
N LEU A 27 0.49 8.78 -9.67
CA LEU A 27 1.11 8.47 -10.96
C LEU A 27 1.56 9.74 -11.71
N GLN A 28 0.90 10.87 -11.48
CA GLN A 28 1.29 12.17 -12.07
C GLN A 28 2.29 12.95 -11.21
N SER A 29 2.29 12.71 -9.89
CA SER A 29 3.21 13.37 -8.96
C SER A 29 4.63 12.81 -9.08
N TYR A 30 5.64 13.62 -8.76
CA TYR A 30 7.03 13.18 -8.73
C TYR A 30 7.88 13.94 -7.72
N SER A 31 8.99 13.32 -7.34
CA SER A 31 10.08 13.92 -6.57
C SER A 31 11.41 13.50 -7.18
N LEU A 32 12.27 14.45 -7.50
CA LEU A 32 13.64 14.21 -7.96
C LEU A 32 14.62 14.00 -6.79
N TYR A 33 14.11 13.89 -5.56
CA TYR A 33 14.92 13.71 -4.35
C TYR A 33 14.91 12.28 -3.81
N VAL A 34 14.19 11.33 -4.43
CA VAL A 34 14.10 9.95 -3.92
C VAL A 34 15.49 9.36 -3.72
N ASP A 35 16.36 9.45 -4.73
CA ASP A 35 17.74 8.96 -4.65
C ASP A 35 18.58 9.72 -3.60
N SER A 36 18.27 11.01 -3.38
CA SER A 36 18.99 11.85 -2.41
C SER A 36 18.62 11.58 -0.95
N VAL A 37 17.46 10.98 -0.69
CA VAL A 37 17.01 10.66 0.68
C VAL A 37 17.20 9.19 1.04
N GLU A 38 17.50 8.34 0.06
CA GLU A 38 17.62 6.89 0.19
C GLU A 38 18.54 6.47 1.34
N ASP A 39 19.79 6.96 1.36
CA ASP A 39 20.78 6.63 2.40
C ASP A 39 20.25 6.83 3.83
N TRP A 40 19.51 7.92 4.05
CA TRP A 40 18.95 8.22 5.37
C TRP A 40 17.82 7.26 5.75
N TRP A 41 16.94 6.97 4.79
CA TRP A 41 15.83 6.03 5.01
C TRP A 41 16.34 4.61 5.25
N GLU A 42 17.31 4.15 4.46
CA GLU A 42 17.87 2.81 4.64
C GLU A 42 18.58 2.66 5.98
N THR A 43 19.33 3.68 6.40
CA THR A 43 20.11 3.64 7.65
C THR A 43 19.24 3.82 8.90
N THR A 44 18.18 4.66 8.81
CA THR A 44 17.43 5.10 9.99
C THR A 44 16.10 4.36 10.15
N VAL A 45 15.49 3.93 9.05
CA VAL A 45 14.11 3.44 9.02
C VAL A 45 14.04 1.96 8.64
N GLY A 46 14.63 1.58 7.52
CA GLY A 46 14.60 0.20 7.06
C GLY A 46 15.46 0.00 5.82
N ALA A 47 16.36 -0.98 5.86
CA ALA A 47 17.38 -1.21 4.83
C ALA A 47 16.82 -1.55 3.44
N ASP A 48 15.56 -1.97 3.35
CA ASP A 48 14.85 -2.27 2.09
C ASP A 48 13.73 -1.25 1.81
N TRP A 49 13.79 -0.05 2.41
CA TRP A 49 12.82 1.02 2.20
C TRP A 49 12.63 1.33 0.71
N ARG A 50 13.74 1.48 -0.03
CA ARG A 50 13.68 1.81 -1.45
C ARG A 50 12.96 0.74 -2.24
N ALA A 51 13.31 -0.53 -2.02
CA ALA A 51 12.66 -1.66 -2.68
C ALA A 51 11.17 -1.74 -2.34
N THR A 52 10.81 -1.54 -1.08
CA THR A 52 9.40 -1.55 -0.62
C THR A 52 8.58 -0.43 -1.29
N ARG A 53 9.14 0.78 -1.37
CA ARG A 53 8.53 1.91 -2.07
C ARG A 53 8.34 1.61 -3.55
N ASP A 54 9.39 1.12 -4.21
CA ASP A 54 9.39 0.91 -5.65
C ASP A 54 8.44 -0.22 -6.06
N GLU A 55 8.33 -1.28 -5.25
CA GLU A 55 7.32 -2.33 -5.43
C GLU A 55 5.90 -1.76 -5.32
N ALA A 56 5.62 -0.93 -4.31
CA ALA A 56 4.31 -0.29 -4.18
C ALA A 56 3.95 0.58 -5.39
N MET A 57 4.92 1.34 -5.92
CA MET A 57 4.72 2.14 -7.13
C MET A 57 4.49 1.26 -8.37
N ALA A 58 5.20 0.15 -8.49
CA ALA A 58 4.99 -0.81 -9.57
C ALA A 58 3.59 -1.44 -9.51
N LEU A 59 3.12 -1.80 -8.31
CA LEU A 59 1.76 -2.31 -8.09
C LEU A 59 0.70 -1.27 -8.46
N LEU A 60 0.86 -0.01 -8.06
CA LEU A 60 -0.08 1.07 -8.41
C LEU A 60 -0.10 1.36 -9.93
N GLN A 61 1.06 1.29 -10.59
CA GLN A 61 1.12 1.41 -12.05
C GLN A 61 0.38 0.24 -12.73
N LYS A 62 0.59 -0.99 -12.23
CA LYS A 62 -0.08 -2.19 -12.71
C LYS A 62 -1.59 -2.12 -12.47
N GLU A 63 -2.05 -1.60 -11.33
CA GLU A 63 -3.48 -1.34 -11.08
C GLU A 63 -4.06 -0.44 -12.16
N SER A 64 -3.38 0.65 -12.54
CA SER A 64 -3.88 1.56 -13.59
C SER A 64 -4.11 0.82 -14.91
N GLU A 65 -3.20 -0.08 -15.31
CA GLU A 65 -3.36 -0.91 -16.51
C GLU A 65 -4.52 -1.90 -16.37
N LEU A 66 -4.65 -2.53 -15.20
CA LEU A 66 -5.71 -3.49 -14.93
C LEU A 66 -7.09 -2.83 -14.88
N GLN A 67 -7.20 -1.60 -14.38
CA GLN A 67 -8.48 -0.88 -14.30
C GLN A 67 -9.08 -0.61 -15.69
N GLU A 68 -8.26 -0.37 -16.72
CA GLU A 68 -8.74 -0.26 -18.10
C GLU A 68 -9.41 -1.57 -18.56
N ILE A 69 -8.82 -2.72 -18.22
CA ILE A 69 -9.37 -4.04 -18.53
C ILE A 69 -10.66 -4.28 -17.73
N VAL A 70 -10.65 -4.00 -16.43
CA VAL A 70 -11.82 -4.16 -15.54
C VAL A 70 -13.02 -3.37 -16.05
N GLN A 71 -12.80 -2.14 -16.55
CA GLN A 71 -13.87 -1.32 -17.12
C GLN A 71 -14.49 -1.92 -18.39
N LEU A 72 -13.74 -2.73 -19.15
CA LEU A 72 -14.19 -3.35 -20.39
C LEU A 72 -14.89 -4.68 -20.17
N VAL A 73 -14.35 -5.54 -19.29
CA VAL A 73 -14.79 -6.94 -19.15
C VAL A 73 -15.26 -7.33 -17.76
N GLY A 74 -15.16 -6.44 -16.77
CA GLY A 74 -15.47 -6.71 -15.37
C GLY A 74 -14.31 -7.33 -14.58
N PRO A 75 -14.34 -7.27 -13.24
CA PRO A 75 -13.24 -7.75 -12.39
C PRO A 75 -13.10 -9.28 -12.41
N ASP A 76 -14.19 -10.01 -12.64
CA ASP A 76 -14.20 -11.48 -12.64
C ASP A 76 -13.45 -12.10 -13.83
N ALA A 77 -13.16 -11.30 -14.86
CA ALA A 77 -12.41 -11.74 -16.04
C ALA A 77 -10.89 -11.70 -15.82
N LEU A 78 -10.41 -11.15 -14.71
CA LEU A 78 -8.99 -11.05 -14.43
C LEU A 78 -8.39 -12.38 -13.96
N PRO A 79 -7.15 -12.70 -14.34
CA PRO A 79 -6.41 -13.80 -13.75
C PRO A 79 -6.32 -13.65 -12.22
N ASP A 80 -6.34 -14.77 -11.51
CA ASP A 80 -6.30 -14.79 -10.05
C ASP A 80 -5.15 -13.98 -9.44
N ARG A 81 -3.97 -14.00 -10.07
CA ARG A 81 -2.83 -13.19 -9.65
C ARG A 81 -3.13 -11.69 -9.70
N GLU A 82 -3.84 -11.24 -10.73
CA GLU A 82 -4.19 -9.83 -10.90
C GLU A 82 -5.30 -9.40 -9.94
N ARG A 83 -6.15 -10.33 -9.49
CA ARG A 83 -7.11 -10.07 -8.41
C ARG A 83 -6.39 -9.81 -7.08
N ILE A 84 -5.33 -10.56 -6.78
CA ILE A 84 -4.47 -10.30 -5.61
C ILE A 84 -3.79 -8.93 -5.73
N THR A 85 -3.24 -8.60 -6.91
CA THR A 85 -2.65 -7.28 -7.19
C THR A 85 -3.65 -6.15 -6.91
N LEU A 86 -4.87 -6.24 -7.44
CA LEU A 86 -5.91 -5.23 -7.23
C LEU A 86 -6.31 -5.07 -5.76
N GLU A 87 -6.33 -6.16 -5.00
CA GLU A 87 -6.64 -6.11 -3.58
C GLU A 87 -5.51 -5.44 -2.78
N SER A 88 -4.25 -5.76 -3.09
CA SER A 88 -3.10 -5.10 -2.47
C SER A 88 -3.02 -3.62 -2.82
N THR A 89 -3.32 -3.22 -4.05
CA THR A 89 -3.33 -1.80 -4.44
C THR A 89 -4.50 -1.04 -3.83
N ARG A 90 -5.65 -1.70 -3.62
CA ARG A 90 -6.75 -1.14 -2.81
C ARG A 90 -6.26 -0.82 -1.39
N MET A 91 -5.53 -1.73 -0.75
CA MET A 91 -4.95 -1.46 0.59
C MET A 91 -3.89 -0.36 0.56
N ILE A 92 -3.04 -0.28 -0.47
CA ILE A 92 -2.10 0.84 -0.62
C ILE A 92 -2.88 2.17 -0.69
N ARG A 93 -3.96 2.25 -1.47
CA ARG A 93 -4.76 3.47 -1.59
C ARG A 93 -5.49 3.82 -0.30
N GLU A 94 -6.21 2.88 0.28
CA GLU A 94 -7.16 3.14 1.39
C GLU A 94 -6.48 3.12 2.77
N ASP A 95 -5.44 2.32 2.94
CA ASP A 95 -4.83 2.04 4.24
C ASP A 95 -3.45 2.69 4.41
N PHE A 96 -2.84 3.18 3.32
CA PHE A 96 -1.56 3.89 3.34
C PHE A 96 -1.62 5.31 2.75
N LEU A 97 -2.10 5.48 1.52
CA LEU A 97 -2.12 6.80 0.85
C LEU A 97 -3.21 7.72 1.42
N GLN A 98 -4.35 7.17 1.82
CA GLN A 98 -5.38 7.94 2.52
C GLN A 98 -4.98 8.22 3.96
N GLN A 99 -4.89 9.50 4.28
CA GLN A 99 -4.54 9.98 5.61
C GLN A 99 -5.54 11.06 6.06
N ASN A 100 -6.16 10.86 7.22
CA ASN A 100 -7.11 11.79 7.78
C ASN A 100 -6.42 12.85 8.66
N ALA A 101 -6.24 14.05 8.09
CA ALA A 101 -5.62 15.19 8.78
C ALA A 101 -6.37 15.64 10.06
N TYR A 102 -7.63 15.25 10.25
CA TYR A 102 -8.45 15.61 11.42
C TYR A 102 -8.55 14.49 12.47
N HIS A 103 -7.98 13.32 12.21
CA HIS A 103 -8.02 12.20 13.16
C HIS A 103 -6.88 12.32 14.18
N GLU A 104 -7.14 12.01 15.45
CA GLU A 104 -6.16 12.16 16.53
C GLU A 104 -4.85 11.39 16.32
N VAL A 105 -4.93 10.14 15.83
CA VAL A 105 -3.75 9.32 15.47
C VAL A 105 -3.30 9.56 14.03
N ASP A 106 -4.17 9.34 13.04
CA ASP A 106 -3.80 9.34 11.61
C ASP A 106 -3.36 10.72 11.07
N THR A 107 -3.54 11.82 11.82
CA THR A 107 -3.04 13.16 11.40
C THR A 107 -1.51 13.22 11.27
N TYR A 108 -0.78 12.34 11.97
CA TYR A 108 0.68 12.27 11.93
C TYR A 108 1.15 10.81 11.86
N CYS A 109 2.26 10.57 11.16
CA CYS A 109 2.86 9.25 11.05
C CYS A 109 4.39 9.37 11.01
N SER A 110 5.09 8.73 11.93
CA SER A 110 6.56 8.72 11.97
C SER A 110 7.15 7.98 10.75
N PRO A 111 8.39 8.29 10.31
CA PRO A 111 9.03 7.59 9.19
C PRO A 111 9.07 6.06 9.39
N THR A 112 9.37 5.60 10.61
CA THR A 112 9.38 4.18 10.97
C THR A 112 8.00 3.56 10.81
N LYS A 113 6.96 4.22 11.35
CA LYS A 113 5.58 3.78 11.19
C LYS A 113 5.21 3.71 9.71
N GLN A 114 5.42 4.78 8.93
CA GLN A 114 5.14 4.83 7.48
C GLN A 114 5.74 3.64 6.73
N TYR A 115 7.04 3.37 6.94
CA TYR A 115 7.71 2.23 6.32
C TYR A 115 7.05 0.90 6.69
N GLN A 116 6.75 0.68 7.97
CA GLN A 116 6.12 -0.55 8.44
C GLN A 116 4.68 -0.74 7.94
N LEU A 117 3.89 0.33 7.82
CA LEU A 117 2.55 0.26 7.20
C LEU A 117 2.66 -0.27 5.77
N LEU A 118 3.50 0.38 4.95
CA LEU A 118 3.68 -0.01 3.56
C LEU A 118 4.28 -1.41 3.44
N LYS A 119 5.32 -1.71 4.22
CA LYS A 119 5.97 -3.01 4.23
C LYS A 119 5.00 -4.13 4.57
N THR A 120 4.08 -3.90 5.50
CA THR A 120 3.06 -4.89 5.88
C THR A 120 2.11 -5.22 4.73
N ILE A 121 1.70 -4.22 3.94
CA ILE A 121 0.90 -4.43 2.73
C ILE A 121 1.70 -5.21 1.67
N ILE A 122 2.99 -4.88 1.48
CA ILE A 122 3.86 -5.63 0.55
C ILE A 122 4.06 -7.09 1.02
N ILE A 123 4.21 -7.33 2.32
CA ILE A 123 4.26 -8.69 2.88
C ILE A 123 2.97 -9.44 2.55
N PHE A 124 1.79 -8.81 2.69
CA PHE A 124 0.54 -9.44 2.27
C PHE A 124 0.56 -9.82 0.79
N GLN A 125 0.95 -8.91 -0.11
CA GLN A 125 1.04 -9.18 -1.55
C GLN A 125 1.93 -10.38 -1.84
N GLU A 126 3.13 -10.43 -1.25
CA GLU A 126 4.10 -11.51 -1.42
C GLU A 126 3.54 -12.85 -0.92
N LYS A 127 2.97 -12.86 0.29
CA LYS A 127 2.47 -14.09 0.92
C LYS A 127 1.21 -14.62 0.27
N ALA A 128 0.28 -13.74 -0.10
CA ALA A 128 -0.93 -14.11 -0.84
C ALA A 128 -0.57 -14.66 -2.22
N THR A 129 0.35 -14.02 -2.94
CA THR A 129 0.83 -14.52 -4.24
C THR A 129 1.50 -15.89 -4.10
N ALA A 130 2.35 -16.07 -3.10
CA ALA A 130 2.98 -17.37 -2.83
C ALA A 130 1.96 -18.45 -2.44
N ALA A 131 0.87 -18.09 -1.76
CA ALA A 131 -0.21 -19.01 -1.43
C ALA A 131 -1.01 -19.42 -2.66
N LEU A 132 -1.33 -18.45 -3.54
CA LEU A 132 -1.96 -18.71 -4.83
C LEU A 132 -1.13 -19.68 -5.67
N GLU A 133 0.20 -19.51 -5.70
CA GLU A 133 1.13 -20.42 -6.40
C GLU A 133 1.15 -21.83 -5.81
N ARG A 134 0.74 -22.01 -4.54
CA ARG A 134 0.56 -23.33 -3.90
C ARG A 134 -0.83 -23.94 -4.14
N GLY A 135 -1.73 -23.21 -4.82
CA GLY A 135 -3.07 -23.69 -5.18
C GLY A 135 -4.21 -23.15 -4.31
N ALA A 136 -3.94 -22.19 -3.42
CA ALA A 136 -4.99 -21.45 -2.73
C ALA A 136 -5.89 -20.71 -3.74
N SER A 137 -7.17 -20.52 -3.43
CA SER A 137 -8.04 -19.72 -4.30
C SER A 137 -7.80 -18.22 -4.09
N ALA A 138 -7.88 -17.43 -5.18
CA ALA A 138 -7.80 -15.98 -5.03
C ALA A 138 -8.91 -15.42 -4.14
N ALA A 139 -10.10 -16.01 -4.17
CA ALA A 139 -11.22 -15.57 -3.34
C ALA A 139 -10.91 -15.72 -1.84
N ASP A 140 -10.41 -16.89 -1.41
CA ASP A 140 -10.07 -17.14 -0.01
C ASP A 140 -8.96 -16.19 0.48
N LEU A 141 -7.98 -15.90 -0.39
CA LEU A 141 -6.90 -14.96 -0.09
C LEU A 141 -7.39 -13.52 -0.01
N THR A 142 -8.27 -13.11 -0.93
CA THR A 142 -8.89 -11.78 -0.88
C THR A 142 -9.90 -11.66 0.25
N ASP A 143 -10.37 -12.74 0.86
CA ASP A 143 -11.35 -12.68 1.97
C ASP A 143 -10.70 -12.89 3.35
N LEU A 144 -9.36 -12.90 3.41
CA LEU A 144 -8.62 -13.11 4.66
C LEU A 144 -8.97 -12.07 5.73
N PRO A 145 -9.31 -12.49 6.96
CA PRO A 145 -9.66 -11.59 8.05
C PRO A 145 -8.56 -10.59 8.44
N VAL A 146 -7.27 -10.94 8.25
CA VAL A 146 -6.14 -10.06 8.59
C VAL A 146 -6.18 -8.71 7.85
N LYS A 147 -6.87 -8.63 6.72
CA LYS A 147 -7.05 -7.36 6.00
C LYS A 147 -7.77 -6.29 6.82
N GLU A 148 -8.67 -6.68 7.73
CA GLU A 148 -9.31 -5.71 8.63
C GLU A 148 -8.30 -5.11 9.61
N ASP A 149 -7.35 -5.92 10.07
CA ASP A 149 -6.26 -5.45 10.93
C ASP A 149 -5.32 -4.52 10.14
N ILE A 150 -4.99 -4.88 8.88
CA ILE A 150 -4.23 -4.02 7.95
C ILE A 150 -4.96 -2.69 7.74
N GLY A 151 -6.28 -2.68 7.52
CA GLY A 151 -7.01 -1.43 7.32
C GLY A 151 -7.06 -0.51 8.55
N ARG A 152 -6.76 -1.05 9.74
CA ARG A 152 -6.75 -0.29 11.00
C ARG A 152 -5.36 0.12 11.45
N MET A 153 -4.29 -0.39 10.83
CA MET A 153 -2.92 -0.17 11.32
C MET A 153 -2.51 1.31 11.38
N LYS A 154 -3.05 2.15 10.49
CA LYS A 154 -2.78 3.60 10.51
C LYS A 154 -3.32 4.31 11.75
N PHE A 155 -4.37 3.77 12.36
CA PHE A 155 -4.99 4.30 13.58
C PHE A 155 -4.34 3.79 14.88
N ILE A 156 -3.32 2.93 14.81
CA ILE A 156 -2.60 2.45 16.00
C ILE A 156 -1.71 3.57 16.56
N PRO A 157 -1.79 3.93 17.84
CA PRO A 157 -0.89 4.91 18.47
C PRO A 157 0.59 4.54 18.32
N GLU A 158 1.47 5.54 18.19
CA GLU A 158 2.91 5.34 17.95
C GLU A 158 3.60 4.49 19.05
N ASP A 159 3.16 4.62 20.31
CA ASP A 159 3.71 3.89 21.46
C ASP A 159 3.29 2.41 21.53
N GLU A 160 2.20 2.05 20.84
CA GLU A 160 1.71 0.67 20.74
C GLU A 160 2.07 0.01 19.40
N PHE A 161 2.54 0.80 18.43
CA PHE A 161 2.65 0.41 17.04
C PHE A 161 3.58 -0.79 16.82
N ASP A 162 4.77 -0.78 17.41
CA ASP A 162 5.78 -1.83 17.18
C ASP A 162 5.31 -3.22 17.63
N ALA A 163 4.54 -3.30 18.72
CA ALA A 163 3.99 -4.57 19.20
C ALA A 163 2.87 -5.06 18.28
N GLN A 164 1.92 -4.18 17.95
CA GLN A 164 0.75 -4.56 17.16
C GLN A 164 1.11 -4.88 15.70
N ILE A 165 2.03 -4.14 15.08
CA ILE A 165 2.39 -4.39 13.68
C ILE A 165 3.03 -5.76 13.49
N LYS A 166 3.82 -6.21 14.48
CA LYS A 166 4.39 -7.55 14.48
C LYS A 166 3.32 -8.62 14.54
N GLU A 167 2.32 -8.46 15.41
CA GLU A 167 1.19 -9.39 15.50
C GLU A 167 0.41 -9.47 14.18
N ILE A 168 0.21 -8.33 13.50
CA ILE A 168 -0.44 -8.29 12.18
C ILE A 168 0.39 -9.03 11.14
N GLN A 169 1.70 -8.80 11.07
CA GLN A 169 2.60 -9.52 10.15
C GLN A 169 2.61 -11.03 10.42
N ASP A 170 2.64 -11.46 11.68
CA ASP A 170 2.55 -12.87 12.06
C ASP A 170 1.21 -13.48 11.66
N LYS A 171 0.10 -12.74 11.81
CA LYS A 171 -1.24 -13.15 11.33
C LYS A 171 -1.27 -13.31 9.81
N ILE A 172 -0.64 -12.41 9.05
CA ILE A 172 -0.57 -12.52 7.57
C ILE A 172 0.11 -13.84 7.19
N VAL A 173 1.29 -14.11 7.76
CA VAL A 173 2.05 -15.32 7.46
C VAL A 173 1.25 -16.57 7.83
N LYS A 174 0.61 -16.58 9.01
CA LYS A 174 -0.20 -17.70 9.46
C LYS A 174 -1.39 -17.94 8.53
N GLN A 175 -2.23 -16.94 8.32
CA GLN A 175 -3.47 -17.08 7.54
C GLN A 175 -3.18 -17.46 6.09
N THR A 176 -2.21 -16.83 5.43
CA THR A 176 -1.82 -17.18 4.05
C THR A 176 -1.19 -18.57 3.93
N SER A 177 -0.70 -19.16 5.02
CA SER A 177 -0.16 -20.53 5.02
C SER A 177 -1.22 -21.61 5.28
N GLU A 178 -2.35 -21.24 5.89
CA GLU A 178 -3.44 -22.13 6.27
C GLU A 178 -4.54 -22.22 5.20
N VAL A 179 -4.55 -21.29 4.25
CA VAL A 179 -5.40 -21.30 3.03
C VAL A 179 -4.79 -22.18 1.94
#